data_AF-A0A352XD75-F1
#
_entry.id   AF-A0A352XD75-F1
#
_cell.length_a   1.000
_cell.length_b   1.000
_cell.length_c   1.000
_cell.angle_alpha   90.00
_cell.angle_beta   90.00
_cell.angle_gamma   90.00
#
_symmetry.space_group_name_H-M   'P 1'
#
loop_
_entity.id
_entity.type
_entity.pdbx_description
1 polymer ?
#
loop_
_entity_poly.entity_id
_entity_poly.type
_entity_poly.pdbx_seq_one_letter_code
_entity_poly.pdbx_strand_id
1 'polypeptide(L)'
;MLTQEVRNTLFDVADLNQLKSGLNRLPAVDVGEFITDLSPERRAIAFRILNKDQAISVFEYLPPEIQQELINALHDTQVSQIVEAMRPDDRAELFDELPAIVVKRLLQQLSPAERRATATILGYPEGTAGRVMTTEYVQLRQGLTVAEAIDKIRQTDRDKETIYY
;
A
#
# COMPACT_ATOMS: atom_id res chain seq x y z
N MET A 1 0.72 20.16 -17.85
CA MET A 1 0.07 19.14 -18.71
C MET A 1 0.73 17.80 -18.45
N LEU A 2 0.06 16.94 -17.68
CA LEU A 2 0.45 15.53 -17.52
C LEU A 2 0.49 14.86 -18.89
N THR A 3 1.64 14.29 -19.27
CA THR A 3 1.76 13.49 -20.49
C THR A 3 0.83 12.29 -20.40
N GLN A 4 0.20 11.93 -21.53
CA GLN A 4 -0.72 10.79 -21.67
C GLN A 4 -0.18 9.48 -21.05
N GLU A 5 1.15 9.35 -20.92
CA GLU A 5 1.85 8.22 -20.30
C GLU A 5 1.51 8.04 -18.81
N VAL A 6 1.49 9.12 -18.00
CA VAL A 6 1.19 9.02 -16.56
C VAL A 6 -0.26 8.61 -16.32
N ARG A 7 -1.15 8.91 -17.27
CA ARG A 7 -2.59 8.62 -17.18
C ARG A 7 -2.92 7.14 -17.42
N ASN A 8 -2.03 6.40 -18.11
CA ASN A 8 -2.27 5.02 -18.53
C ASN A 8 -1.57 3.95 -17.66
N THR A 9 -0.59 4.32 -16.83
CA THR A 9 0.09 3.42 -15.89
C THR A 9 -0.62 3.38 -14.54
N LEU A 10 -1.59 2.48 -14.40
CA LEU A 10 -2.32 2.23 -13.14
C LEU A 10 -2.52 0.71 -12.91
N PHE A 11 -1.46 -0.10 -13.07
CA PHE A 11 -1.60 -1.56 -12.99
C PHE A 11 -0.44 -2.35 -12.31
N ASP A 12 0.37 -1.76 -11.41
CA ASP A 12 1.24 -2.56 -10.52
C ASP A 12 1.69 -1.84 -9.21
N VAL A 13 2.14 -2.59 -8.19
CA VAL A 13 2.63 -2.03 -6.90
C VAL A 13 3.92 -1.22 -7.08
N ALA A 14 4.76 -1.62 -8.04
CA ALA A 14 5.94 -0.85 -8.46
C ALA A 14 5.59 0.55 -9.02
N ASP A 15 4.37 0.72 -9.55
CA ASP A 15 3.88 2.01 -10.06
C ASP A 15 3.45 2.96 -8.93
N LEU A 16 3.12 2.45 -7.73
CA LEU A 16 2.67 3.31 -6.62
C LEU A 16 3.79 4.21 -6.09
N ASN A 17 5.03 3.72 -6.05
CA ASN A 17 6.18 4.53 -5.63
C ASN A 17 6.54 5.59 -6.68
N GLN A 18 6.45 5.26 -7.97
CA GLN A 18 6.61 6.23 -9.05
C GLN A 18 5.50 7.28 -9.02
N LEU A 19 4.26 6.85 -8.80
CA LEU A 19 3.10 7.71 -8.67
C LEU A 19 3.22 8.62 -7.45
N LYS A 20 3.63 8.10 -6.28
CA LYS A 20 3.92 8.90 -5.07
C LYS A 20 4.96 9.97 -5.37
N SER A 21 6.10 9.59 -5.95
CA SER A 21 7.15 10.56 -6.31
C SER A 21 6.66 11.59 -7.33
N GLY A 22 5.88 11.18 -8.33
CA GLY A 22 5.34 12.04 -9.37
C GLY A 22 4.35 13.06 -8.80
N LEU A 23 3.32 12.59 -8.12
CA LEU A 23 2.25 13.45 -7.58
C LEU A 23 2.78 14.43 -6.52
N ASN A 24 3.77 14.05 -5.72
CA ASN A 24 4.36 14.94 -4.72
C ASN A 24 5.31 16.00 -5.30
N ARG A 25 5.69 15.91 -6.58
CA ARG A 25 6.54 16.90 -7.26
C ARG A 25 5.73 17.85 -8.16
N LEU A 26 4.45 17.55 -8.38
CA LEU A 26 3.58 18.34 -9.24
C LEU A 26 2.90 19.47 -8.46
N PRO A 27 2.48 20.56 -9.14
CA PRO A 27 1.63 21.57 -8.55
C PRO A 27 0.34 20.97 -8.01
N ALA A 28 -0.10 21.42 -6.83
CA ALA A 28 -1.29 20.89 -6.17
C ALA A 28 -2.57 21.01 -7.03
N VAL A 29 -2.69 22.06 -7.84
CA VAL A 29 -3.79 22.25 -8.78
C VAL A 29 -3.85 21.15 -9.85
N ASP A 30 -2.71 20.77 -10.41
CA ASP A 30 -2.61 19.73 -11.45
C ASP A 30 -2.94 18.35 -10.88
N VAL A 31 -2.52 18.11 -9.63
CA VAL A 31 -2.82 16.87 -8.91
C VAL A 31 -4.31 16.80 -8.54
N GLY A 32 -4.92 17.92 -8.16
CA GLY A 32 -6.36 18.01 -7.88
C GLY A 32 -7.20 17.71 -9.13
N GLU A 33 -6.83 18.26 -10.29
CA GLU A 33 -7.48 17.95 -11.57
C GLU A 33 -7.32 16.47 -11.92
N PHE A 34 -6.11 15.92 -11.81
CA PHE A 34 -5.86 14.50 -12.04
C PHE A 34 -6.71 13.60 -11.14
N ILE A 35 -6.76 13.86 -9.84
CA ILE A 35 -7.58 13.08 -8.90
C ILE A 35 -9.06 13.19 -9.26
N THR A 36 -9.53 14.36 -9.67
CA THR A 36 -10.93 14.57 -10.08
C THR A 36 -11.32 13.66 -11.25
N ASP A 37 -10.41 13.40 -12.18
CA ASP A 37 -10.63 12.55 -13.36
C ASP A 37 -10.58 11.04 -13.08
N LEU A 38 -10.13 10.62 -11.88
CA LEU A 38 -10.04 9.21 -11.51
C LEU A 38 -11.41 8.61 -11.14
N SER A 39 -11.50 7.28 -11.19
CA SER A 39 -12.63 6.55 -10.59
C SER A 39 -12.62 6.70 -9.06
N PRO A 40 -13.77 6.63 -8.37
CA PRO A 40 -13.86 6.86 -6.92
C PRO A 40 -12.87 6.03 -6.07
N GLU A 41 -12.68 4.76 -6.42
CA GLU A 41 -11.75 3.85 -5.74
C GLU A 41 -10.28 4.32 -5.89
N ARG A 42 -9.93 4.86 -7.06
CA ARG A 42 -8.58 5.34 -7.38
C ARG A 42 -8.30 6.70 -6.78
N ARG A 43 -9.32 7.55 -6.60
CA ARG A 43 -9.19 8.86 -5.92
C ARG A 43 -8.63 8.72 -4.52
N ALA A 44 -9.17 7.80 -3.73
CA ALA A 44 -8.75 7.59 -2.36
C ALA A 44 -7.28 7.13 -2.27
N ILE A 45 -6.85 6.26 -3.17
CA ILE A 45 -5.47 5.76 -3.24
C ILE A 45 -4.52 6.89 -3.65
N ALA A 46 -4.82 7.59 -4.74
CA ALA A 46 -3.99 8.69 -5.24
C ALA A 46 -3.87 9.84 -4.23
N PHE A 47 -4.95 10.13 -3.49
CA PHE A 47 -4.92 11.13 -2.42
C PHE A 47 -4.10 10.66 -1.20
N ARG A 48 -4.14 9.37 -0.87
CA ARG A 48 -3.46 8.81 0.32
C ARG A 48 -1.94 8.74 0.16
N ILE A 49 -1.43 8.59 -1.06
CA ILE A 49 0.01 8.55 -1.33
C ILE A 49 0.66 9.94 -1.35
N LEU A 50 -0.13 11.01 -1.25
CA LEU A 50 0.40 12.37 -1.11
C LEU A 50 1.01 12.55 0.28
N ASN A 51 2.15 13.24 0.32
CA ASN A 51 2.75 13.72 1.55
C ASN A 51 1.80 14.73 2.20
N LYS A 52 1.86 14.86 3.52
CA LYS A 52 0.92 15.66 4.31
C LYS A 52 0.68 17.07 3.77
N ASP A 53 1.74 17.81 3.50
CA ASP A 53 1.62 19.21 3.05
C ASP A 53 1.00 19.30 1.66
N GLN A 54 1.38 18.37 0.77
CA GLN A 54 0.81 18.27 -0.57
C GLN A 54 -0.66 17.86 -0.53
N ALA A 55 -1.04 16.90 0.34
CA ALA A 55 -2.42 16.47 0.49
C ALA A 55 -3.33 17.61 0.93
N ILE A 56 -2.87 18.46 1.86
CA ILE A 56 -3.61 19.65 2.31
C ILE A 56 -3.83 20.61 1.13
N SER A 57 -2.76 20.95 0.41
CA SER A 57 -2.86 21.86 -0.73
C SER A 57 -3.74 21.30 -1.85
N VAL A 58 -3.62 20.00 -2.15
CA VAL A 58 -4.43 19.33 -3.19
C VAL A 58 -5.89 19.30 -2.81
N PHE A 59 -6.21 19.03 -1.54
CA PHE A 59 -7.60 18.96 -1.06
C PHE A 59 -8.36 20.26 -1.34
N GLU A 60 -7.73 21.42 -1.17
CA GLU A 60 -8.32 22.74 -1.44
C GLU A 60 -8.70 22.95 -2.90
N TYR A 61 -8.04 22.27 -3.84
CA TYR A 61 -8.31 22.37 -5.29
C TYR A 61 -9.33 21.33 -5.79
N LEU A 62 -9.77 20.40 -4.94
CA LEU A 62 -10.78 19.41 -5.33
C LEU A 62 -12.19 20.00 -5.31
N PRO A 63 -13.09 19.56 -6.23
CA PRO A 63 -14.49 19.92 -6.15
C PRO A 63 -15.13 19.47 -4.83
N PRO A 64 -16.09 20.22 -4.26
CA PRO A 64 -16.73 19.90 -2.98
C PRO A 64 -17.32 18.49 -2.90
N GLU A 65 -17.88 18.00 -4.00
CA GLU A 65 -18.45 16.65 -4.10
C GLU A 65 -17.37 15.59 -3.93
N ILE A 66 -16.20 15.81 -4.54
CA ILE A 66 -15.03 14.92 -4.45
C ILE A 66 -14.38 14.99 -3.08
N GLN A 67 -14.31 16.18 -2.47
CA GLN A 67 -13.86 16.33 -1.09
C GLN A 67 -14.73 15.49 -0.14
N GLN A 68 -16.05 15.55 -0.30
CA GLN A 68 -17.00 14.77 0.50
C GLN A 68 -16.88 13.26 0.24
N GLU A 69 -16.74 12.85 -1.01
CA GLU A 69 -16.47 11.45 -1.38
C GLU A 69 -15.17 10.95 -0.74
N LEU A 70 -14.10 11.73 -0.77
CA LEU A 70 -12.82 11.37 -0.15
C LEU A 70 -12.93 11.28 1.36
N ILE A 71 -13.60 12.23 2.01
CA ILE A 71 -13.86 12.18 3.47
C ILE A 71 -14.59 10.88 3.83
N ASN A 72 -15.57 10.46 3.03
CA ASN A 72 -16.33 9.23 3.24
C ASN A 72 -15.52 7.96 2.90
N ALA A 73 -14.79 7.96 1.79
CA ALA A 73 -13.97 6.83 1.33
C ALA A 73 -12.78 6.56 2.27
N LEU A 74 -12.25 7.61 2.90
CA LEU A 74 -11.25 7.51 3.95
C LEU A 74 -11.82 6.90 5.26
N HIS A 75 -13.12 6.57 5.30
CA HIS A 75 -13.88 6.21 6.50
C HIS A 75 -14.56 4.83 6.50
N ASP A 76 -13.98 3.73 5.98
CA ASP A 76 -13.77 2.49 6.81
C ASP A 76 -13.64 1.10 6.12
N THR A 77 -14.17 0.77 4.94
CA THR A 77 -14.19 -0.67 4.49
C THR A 77 -13.25 -1.05 3.36
N GLN A 78 -13.18 -0.27 2.27
CA GLN A 78 -12.31 -0.62 1.13
C GLN A 78 -10.82 -0.49 1.47
N VAL A 79 -10.44 0.54 2.22
CA VAL A 79 -9.04 0.74 2.66
C VAL A 79 -8.60 -0.41 3.56
N SER A 80 -9.47 -0.88 4.45
CA SER A 80 -9.19 -2.02 5.31
C SER A 80 -8.91 -3.29 4.52
N GLN A 81 -9.64 -3.53 3.42
CA GLN A 81 -9.41 -4.70 2.55
C GLN A 81 -8.09 -4.60 1.78
N ILE A 82 -7.72 -3.40 1.31
CA ILE A 82 -6.44 -3.19 0.64
C ILE A 82 -5.30 -3.42 1.63
N VAL A 83 -5.39 -2.83 2.82
CA VAL A 83 -4.39 -2.97 3.89
C VAL A 83 -4.34 -4.43 4.39
N GLU A 84 -5.46 -5.14 4.44
CA GLU A 84 -5.48 -6.58 4.76
C GLU A 84 -4.71 -7.40 3.73
N ALA A 85 -4.85 -7.09 2.43
CA ALA A 85 -4.20 -7.80 1.35
C ALA A 85 -2.74 -7.36 1.09
N MET A 86 -2.28 -6.29 1.75
CA MET A 86 -0.90 -5.83 1.63
C MET A 86 0.05 -6.76 2.38
N ARG A 87 1.27 -6.86 1.88
CA ARG A 87 2.32 -7.63 2.52
C ARG A 87 2.72 -6.98 3.85
N PRO A 88 3.23 -7.75 4.82
CA PRO A 88 3.55 -7.22 6.15
C PRO A 88 4.59 -6.09 6.15
N ASP A 89 5.59 -6.18 5.27
CA ASP A 89 6.64 -5.19 5.07
C ASP A 89 6.12 -3.92 4.40
N ASP A 90 5.35 -4.05 3.30
CA ASP A 90 4.72 -2.92 2.61
C ASP A 90 3.77 -2.15 3.56
N ARG A 91 3.05 -2.87 4.43
CA ARG A 91 2.22 -2.25 5.48
C ARG A 91 3.04 -1.49 6.51
N ALA A 92 4.16 -2.06 6.94
CA ALA A 92 5.02 -1.42 7.92
C ALA A 92 5.56 -0.09 7.36
N GLU A 93 6.01 -0.09 6.10
CA GLU A 93 6.43 1.13 5.40
C GLU A 93 5.27 2.14 5.27
N LEU A 94 4.08 1.69 4.87
CA LEU A 94 2.90 2.56 4.81
C LEU A 94 2.59 3.18 6.18
N PHE A 95 2.69 2.40 7.26
CA PHE A 95 2.35 2.86 8.61
C PHE A 95 3.35 3.87 9.18
N ASP A 96 4.60 3.83 8.75
CA ASP A 96 5.63 4.81 9.13
C ASP A 96 5.31 6.21 8.61
N GLU A 97 4.60 6.29 7.47
CA GLU A 97 4.21 7.54 6.83
C GLU A 97 2.86 8.09 7.34
N LEU A 98 2.15 7.34 8.20
CA LEU A 98 0.81 7.69 8.66
C LEU A 98 0.77 8.17 10.12
N PRO A 99 -0.16 9.08 10.47
CA PRO A 99 -0.37 9.47 11.87
C PRO A 99 -0.74 8.26 12.74
N ALA A 100 -0.20 8.20 13.97
CA ALA A 100 -0.41 7.08 14.90
C ALA A 100 -1.89 6.72 15.14
N ILE A 101 -2.79 7.71 15.10
CA ILE A 101 -4.25 7.48 15.26
C ILE A 101 -4.86 6.69 14.08
N VAL A 102 -4.34 6.89 12.88
CA VAL A 102 -4.75 6.17 11.66
C VAL A 102 -4.19 4.75 11.68
N VAL A 103 -2.90 4.61 12.00
CA VAL A 103 -2.24 3.30 12.15
C VAL A 103 -2.98 2.42 13.15
N LYS A 104 -3.33 2.97 14.33
CA LYS A 104 -4.08 2.25 15.35
C LYS A 104 -5.43 1.75 14.84
N ARG A 105 -6.15 2.55 14.05
CA ARG A 105 -7.44 2.16 13.46
C ARG A 105 -7.27 1.03 12.44
N LEU A 106 -6.33 1.18 11.52
CA LEU A 106 -6.07 0.17 10.48
C LEU A 106 -5.57 -1.16 11.08
N LEU A 107 -4.67 -1.10 12.08
CA LEU A 107 -4.23 -2.29 12.81
C LEU A 107 -5.41 -3.04 13.46
N GLN A 108 -6.41 -2.33 14.00
CA GLN A 108 -7.59 -2.94 14.60
C GLN A 108 -8.52 -3.60 13.57
N GLN A 109 -8.47 -3.15 12.32
CA GLN A 109 -9.25 -3.70 11.21
C GLN A 109 -8.59 -4.93 10.57
N LEU A 110 -7.27 -5.09 10.71
CA LEU A 110 -6.55 -6.28 10.26
C LEU A 110 -7.01 -7.56 10.96
N SER A 111 -7.00 -8.69 10.24
CA SER A 111 -7.18 -10.00 10.86
C SER A 111 -6.07 -10.31 11.87
N PRO A 112 -6.30 -11.22 12.83
CA PRO A 112 -5.32 -11.50 13.88
C PRO A 112 -3.97 -12.03 13.38
N ALA A 113 -3.91 -12.64 12.20
CA ALA A 113 -2.68 -13.15 11.59
C ALA A 113 -1.87 -11.98 11.01
N GLU A 114 -2.53 -11.20 10.15
CA GLU A 114 -1.99 -10.02 9.49
C GLU A 114 -1.49 -8.94 10.47
N ARG A 115 -2.26 -8.70 11.53
CA ARG A 115 -1.85 -7.80 12.62
C ARG A 115 -0.57 -8.26 13.30
N ARG A 116 -0.43 -9.57 13.54
CA ARG A 116 0.77 -10.14 14.21
C ARG A 116 1.99 -10.06 13.32
N ALA A 117 1.84 -10.36 12.03
CA ALA A 117 2.93 -10.24 11.05
C ALA A 117 3.42 -8.79 10.97
N THR A 118 2.50 -7.84 10.79
CA THR A 118 2.82 -6.40 10.72
C THR A 118 3.45 -5.89 12.02
N ALA A 119 2.90 -6.26 13.18
CA ALA A 119 3.44 -5.84 14.48
C ALA A 119 4.85 -6.39 14.75
N THR A 120 5.18 -7.57 14.20
CA THR A 120 6.52 -8.14 14.30
C THR A 120 7.55 -7.25 13.61
N ILE A 121 7.23 -6.77 12.41
CA ILE A 121 8.10 -5.85 11.64
C ILE A 121 8.18 -4.49 12.32
N LEU A 122 7.03 -3.94 12.75
CA LEU A 122 6.99 -2.65 13.45
C LEU A 122 7.76 -2.65 14.78
N GLY A 123 7.95 -3.82 15.39
CA GLY A 123 8.72 -3.97 16.62
C GLY A 123 10.24 -3.82 16.44
N TYR A 124 10.75 -3.89 15.20
CA TYR A 124 12.16 -3.64 14.91
C TYR A 124 12.43 -2.13 14.72
N PRO A 125 13.56 -1.61 15.20
CA PRO A 125 13.97 -0.23 14.95
C PRO A 125 14.14 0.07 13.45
N GLU A 126 13.89 1.32 13.08
CA GLU A 126 14.15 1.81 11.72
C GLU A 126 15.61 1.61 11.29
N GLY A 127 15.81 1.35 9.99
CA GLY A 127 17.13 1.10 9.41
C GLY A 127 17.73 -0.28 9.72
N THR A 128 17.00 -1.17 10.40
CA THR A 128 17.46 -2.53 10.68
C THR A 128 16.95 -3.52 9.63
N ALA A 129 17.63 -4.67 9.50
CA ALA A 129 17.19 -5.75 8.62
C ALA A 129 15.76 -6.22 8.94
N GLY A 130 15.39 -6.24 10.22
CA GLY A 130 14.04 -6.61 10.66
C GLY A 130 12.94 -5.63 10.22
N ARG A 131 13.31 -4.38 9.88
CA ARG A 131 12.38 -3.37 9.40
C ARG A 131 12.04 -3.50 7.91
N VAL A 132 12.93 -4.09 7.13
CA VAL A 132 12.82 -4.24 5.66
C VAL A 132 12.61 -5.69 5.22
N MET A 133 12.50 -6.63 6.17
CA MET A 133 12.24 -8.04 5.89
C MET A 133 10.74 -8.30 5.72
N THR A 134 10.39 -9.31 4.93
CA THR A 134 9.04 -9.87 4.94
C THR A 134 8.95 -11.13 5.80
N THR A 135 7.78 -11.37 6.39
CA THR A 135 7.46 -12.65 7.05
C THR A 135 6.85 -13.68 6.09
N GLU A 136 6.63 -13.31 4.82
CA GLU A 136 6.00 -14.16 3.81
C GLU A 136 7.01 -15.02 3.03
N TYR A 137 7.71 -15.90 3.73
CA TYR A 137 8.70 -16.80 3.12
C TYR A 137 8.23 -18.27 3.09
N VAL A 138 8.76 -19.07 2.17
CA VAL A 138 8.54 -20.52 2.13
C VAL A 138 9.58 -21.22 2.99
N GLN A 139 9.14 -22.12 3.88
CA GLN A 139 10.04 -22.94 4.71
C GLN A 139 9.95 -24.41 4.33
N LEU A 140 11.11 -24.99 4.02
CA LEU A 140 11.28 -26.42 3.73
C LEU A 140 12.03 -27.11 4.88
N ARG A 141 11.75 -28.41 5.08
CA ARG A 141 12.47 -29.24 6.04
C ARG A 141 13.56 -30.02 5.32
N GLN A 142 14.68 -30.25 6.01
CA GLN A 142 15.72 -31.13 5.53
C GLN A 142 15.17 -32.55 5.36
N GLY A 143 15.55 -33.23 4.27
CA GLY A 143 15.13 -34.60 3.96
C GLY A 143 13.99 -34.73 2.94
N LEU A 144 13.40 -33.62 2.47
CA LEU A 144 12.48 -33.64 1.33
C LEU A 144 13.25 -33.97 0.05
N THR A 145 12.66 -34.83 -0.78
CA THR A 145 13.10 -35.00 -2.16
C THR A 145 12.80 -33.74 -2.98
N VAL A 146 13.46 -33.58 -4.12
CA VAL A 146 13.25 -32.42 -5.02
C VAL A 146 11.77 -32.31 -5.43
N ALA A 147 11.11 -33.43 -5.72
CA ALA A 147 9.70 -33.44 -6.10
C ALA A 147 8.79 -32.92 -4.96
N GLU A 148 8.98 -33.43 -3.73
CA GLU A 148 8.19 -33.00 -2.57
C GLU A 148 8.44 -31.52 -2.22
N ALA A 149 9.68 -31.04 -2.39
CA ALA A 149 10.02 -29.64 -2.19
C ALA A 149 9.30 -28.73 -3.21
N ILE A 150 9.32 -29.09 -4.50
CA ILE A 150 8.63 -28.35 -5.56
C ILE A 150 7.12 -28.35 -5.35
N ASP A 151 6.54 -29.49 -4.95
CA ASP A 151 5.10 -29.56 -4.69
C ASP A 151 4.70 -28.70 -3.49
N LYS A 152 5.51 -28.69 -2.43
CA LYS A 152 5.28 -27.84 -1.26
C LYS A 152 5.41 -26.35 -1.60
N ILE A 153 6.39 -26.00 -2.42
CA ILE A 153 6.54 -24.65 -2.97
C ILE A 153 5.25 -24.24 -3.67
N ARG A 154 4.80 -25.01 -4.67
CA ARG A 154 3.60 -24.73 -5.48
C ARG A 154 2.32 -24.59 -4.66
N GLN A 155 2.18 -25.36 -3.58
CA GLN A 155 1.01 -25.27 -2.68
C GLN A 155 1.04 -24.01 -1.80
N THR A 156 2.23 -23.50 -1.48
CA THR A 156 2.42 -22.32 -0.64
C THR A 156 2.45 -21.02 -1.47
N ASP A 157 2.56 -21.15 -2.80
CA ASP A 157 2.87 -20.10 -3.78
C ASP A 157 1.73 -19.12 -4.08
N ARG A 158 0.51 -19.34 -3.59
CA ARG A 158 -0.61 -18.45 -3.95
C ARG A 158 -0.43 -17.01 -3.45
N ASP A 159 0.42 -16.77 -2.44
CA ASP A 159 0.55 -15.46 -1.77
C ASP A 159 1.98 -15.16 -1.26
N LYS A 160 3.08 -15.60 -1.92
CA LYS A 160 4.46 -15.34 -1.42
C LYS A 160 5.42 -14.75 -2.46
N GLU A 161 6.31 -13.88 -1.97
CA GLU A 161 7.01 -12.84 -2.74
C GLU A 161 7.92 -13.34 -3.89
N THR A 162 8.53 -14.52 -3.83
CA THR A 162 9.39 -14.97 -4.96
C THR A 162 9.66 -16.47 -4.95
N ILE A 163 9.29 -17.17 -6.03
CA ILE A 163 10.09 -18.28 -6.60
C ILE A 163 10.07 -18.15 -8.13
N TYR A 164 11.15 -17.61 -8.70
CA TYR A 164 11.39 -17.71 -10.14
C TYR A 164 11.64 -19.19 -10.50
N TYR A 165 10.90 -19.68 -11.49
CA TYR A 165 11.10 -20.99 -12.13
C TYR A 165 12.47 -21.08 -12.82
#